data_AF-A0A8H6KBE2-F1
#
_entry.id   AF-A0A8H6KBE2-F1
#
_cell.length_a   1.000
_cell.length_b   1.000
_cell.length_c   1.000
_cell.angle_alpha   90.00
_cell.angle_beta   90.00
_cell.angle_gamma   90.00
#
_symmetry.space_group_name_H-M   'P 1'
#
loop_
_entity.id
_entity.type
_entity.pdbx_description
1 polymer ?
#
loop_
_entity_poly.entity_id
_entity_poly.type
_entity_poly.pdbx_seq_one_letter_code
_entity_poly.pdbx_strand_id
1 'polypeptide(L)'
;MRNAVSSIRPIARLSSPAARRAFATSRPHLAAAAATATAPSHAQSNSPGETAPLNPRWLSELQTRIKRCASLGLQGTQKAELEAVQKAVDGRWLELLAGREGFLTGPGWRGLDRHTVTWGDQVRHVNNVVYNKYAESARFNWLSNFATTIDPEHADEWNAFMTPKDVGLIMRSIKTDYKFPMAYPDNVTVLHKLTSKPDHGSDYILLEALLISHRFRRPAARCFEDIVVYDYKTAKRTALKPYMVDKLRETYDAQDRCRAETEERVRELVGVVDRLERTA
;
A
#
# COMPACT_ATOMS: atom_id res chain seq x y z
N MET A 1 -48.19 -58.89 20.65
CA MET A 1 -47.38 -57.73 20.22
C MET A 1 -47.64 -57.45 18.76
N ARG A 2 -48.53 -56.52 18.45
CA ARG A 2 -48.78 -56.00 17.09
C ARG A 2 -48.93 -54.49 17.23
N ASN A 3 -48.02 -53.76 16.60
CA ASN A 3 -47.90 -52.31 16.70
C ASN A 3 -49.06 -51.62 15.97
N ALA A 4 -49.65 -50.63 16.61
CA ALA A 4 -50.67 -49.75 16.06
C ALA A 4 -50.04 -48.78 15.04
N VAL A 5 -50.63 -48.73 13.84
CA VAL A 5 -50.36 -47.72 12.82
C VAL A 5 -51.24 -46.52 13.13
N SER A 6 -50.62 -45.38 13.47
CA SER A 6 -51.31 -44.11 13.66
C SER A 6 -51.47 -43.39 12.33
N SER A 7 -52.72 -43.04 12.00
CA SER A 7 -53.13 -42.29 10.82
C SER A 7 -52.78 -40.80 10.98
N ILE A 8 -51.88 -40.30 10.14
CA ILE A 8 -51.54 -38.87 10.06
C ILE A 8 -52.54 -38.21 9.09
N ARG A 9 -53.35 -37.28 9.59
CA ARG A 9 -54.23 -36.42 8.80
C ARG A 9 -53.40 -35.41 7.99
N PRO A 10 -53.81 -35.06 6.75
CA PRO A 10 -53.12 -34.02 5.98
C PRO A 10 -53.42 -32.63 6.55
N ILE A 11 -52.37 -31.82 6.71
CA ILE A 11 -52.46 -30.40 7.05
C ILE A 11 -52.96 -29.64 5.81
N ALA A 12 -54.09 -28.95 5.95
CA ALA A 12 -54.63 -28.07 4.92
C ALA A 12 -53.68 -26.88 4.69
N ARG A 13 -53.28 -26.65 3.44
CA ARG A 13 -52.57 -25.43 3.03
C ARG A 13 -53.57 -24.26 3.03
N LEU A 14 -53.36 -23.30 3.93
CA LEU A 14 -53.99 -21.99 3.85
C LEU A 14 -53.28 -21.18 2.76
N SER A 15 -53.94 -21.00 1.61
CA SER A 15 -53.55 -20.08 0.56
C SER A 15 -53.90 -18.64 0.98
N SER A 16 -52.90 -17.84 1.30
CA SER A 16 -53.05 -16.41 1.51
C SER A 16 -52.79 -15.68 0.18
N PRO A 17 -53.67 -14.78 -0.29
CA PRO A 17 -53.41 -14.01 -1.51
C PRO A 17 -52.41 -12.89 -1.20
N ALA A 18 -51.17 -13.04 -1.69
CA ALA A 18 -50.20 -11.96 -1.68
C ALA A 18 -50.66 -10.84 -2.62
N ALA A 19 -51.09 -9.72 -2.04
CA ALA A 19 -51.38 -8.50 -2.78
C ALA A 19 -50.09 -8.00 -3.46
N ARG A 20 -50.04 -8.05 -4.79
CA ARG A 20 -49.02 -7.39 -5.61
C ARG A 20 -49.20 -5.88 -5.46
N ARG A 21 -48.39 -5.24 -4.60
CA ARG A 21 -48.17 -3.79 -4.68
C ARG A 21 -47.19 -3.51 -5.81
N ALA A 22 -47.70 -2.96 -6.90
CA ALA A 22 -46.89 -2.34 -7.93
C ALA A 22 -46.24 -1.07 -7.32
N PHE A 23 -44.91 -1.00 -7.31
CA PHE A 23 -44.21 0.24 -7.02
C PHE A 23 -44.26 1.11 -8.29
N ALA A 24 -45.07 2.16 -8.24
CA ALA A 24 -45.06 3.23 -9.21
C ALA A 24 -43.72 3.98 -9.12
N THR A 25 -43.06 4.17 -10.25
CA THR A 25 -41.85 4.98 -10.38
C THR A 25 -42.24 6.46 -10.41
N SER A 26 -42.27 7.11 -9.24
CA SER A 26 -42.29 8.57 -9.16
C SER A 26 -40.88 9.11 -9.42
N ARG A 27 -40.74 9.87 -10.52
CA ARG A 27 -39.56 10.69 -10.79
C ARG A 27 -39.41 11.74 -9.69
N PRO A 28 -38.26 11.86 -9.00
CA PRO A 28 -38.02 13.00 -8.14
C PRO A 28 -37.66 14.22 -9.00
N HIS A 29 -38.44 15.30 -8.86
CA HIS A 29 -37.99 16.64 -9.19
C HIS A 29 -36.92 17.03 -8.16
N LEU A 30 -35.65 16.95 -8.53
CA LEU A 30 -34.55 17.57 -7.80
C LEU A 30 -34.55 19.06 -8.13
N ALA A 31 -35.00 19.88 -7.18
CA ALA A 31 -34.71 21.30 -7.16
C ALA A 31 -33.19 21.47 -6.97
N ALA A 32 -32.52 22.02 -7.96
CA ALA A 32 -31.10 22.33 -7.93
C ALA A 32 -30.87 23.52 -6.98
N ALA A 33 -30.52 23.26 -5.73
CA ALA A 33 -29.82 24.21 -4.90
C ALA A 33 -28.34 24.18 -5.32
N ALA A 34 -27.92 25.18 -6.10
CA ALA A 34 -26.53 25.39 -6.46
C ALA A 34 -25.75 25.82 -5.20
N ALA A 35 -25.26 24.86 -4.43
CA ALA A 35 -24.18 25.07 -3.47
C ALA A 35 -22.88 24.72 -4.19
N THR A 36 -22.12 25.76 -4.55
CA THR A 36 -20.74 25.66 -5.03
C THR A 36 -19.85 25.12 -3.90
N ALA A 37 -19.81 23.81 -3.76
CA ALA A 37 -18.80 23.12 -2.97
C ALA A 37 -17.51 23.07 -3.79
N THR A 38 -16.66 24.08 -3.62
CA THR A 38 -15.29 24.07 -4.12
C THR A 38 -14.57 22.93 -3.39
N ALA A 39 -14.31 21.83 -4.09
CA ALA A 39 -13.41 20.80 -3.59
C ALA A 39 -12.05 21.45 -3.28
N PRO A 40 -11.42 21.19 -2.13
CA PRO A 40 -10.07 21.67 -1.91
C PRO A 40 -9.19 20.97 -2.95
N SER A 41 -8.69 21.74 -3.92
CA SER A 41 -7.56 21.32 -4.73
C SER A 41 -6.46 20.94 -3.75
N HIS A 42 -6.03 19.68 -3.74
CA HIS A 42 -4.76 19.30 -3.16
C HIS A 42 -3.69 20.14 -3.88
N ALA A 43 -3.34 21.27 -3.27
CA ALA A 43 -2.17 22.02 -3.62
C ALA A 43 -1.01 21.05 -3.39
N GLN A 44 -0.40 20.60 -4.49
CA GLN A 44 0.92 20.01 -4.45
C GLN A 44 1.81 21.08 -3.82
N SER A 45 2.13 20.91 -2.55
CA SER A 45 3.16 21.70 -1.89
C SER A 45 4.48 21.32 -2.54
N ASN A 46 4.87 22.05 -3.58
CA ASN A 46 6.20 21.97 -4.17
C ASN A 46 7.21 22.36 -3.10
N SER A 47 7.73 21.34 -2.43
CA SER A 47 8.89 21.47 -1.55
C SER A 47 10.10 21.75 -2.45
N PRO A 48 11.00 22.68 -2.09
CA PRO A 48 12.17 23.01 -2.90
C PRO A 48 13.17 21.84 -2.83
N GLY A 49 13.20 21.02 -3.88
CA GLY A 49 14.09 19.86 -4.00
C GLY A 49 13.62 18.78 -4.96
N GLU A 50 12.69 19.09 -5.88
CA GLU A 50 12.10 18.12 -6.80
C GLU A 50 13.16 17.61 -7.79
N THR A 51 13.84 16.53 -7.40
CA THR A 51 14.58 15.66 -8.32
C THR A 51 13.66 15.28 -9.46
N ALA A 52 14.11 15.43 -10.71
CA ALA A 52 13.34 15.05 -11.89
C ALA A 52 12.65 13.69 -11.70
N PRO A 53 11.39 13.51 -12.18
CA PRO A 53 10.61 12.31 -11.92
C PRO A 53 11.42 11.07 -12.29
N LEU A 54 11.62 10.19 -11.31
CA LEU A 54 12.38 8.95 -11.47
C LEU A 54 11.76 8.15 -12.62
N ASN A 55 12.54 7.85 -13.67
CA ASN A 55 12.08 7.03 -14.78
C ASN A 55 11.53 5.70 -14.21
N PRO A 56 10.24 5.37 -14.33
CA PRO A 56 9.64 4.19 -13.71
C PRO A 56 10.21 2.87 -14.24
N ARG A 57 10.96 2.91 -15.35
CA ARG A 57 11.64 1.76 -15.97
C ARG A 57 13.13 1.68 -15.64
N TRP A 58 13.67 2.58 -14.82
CA TRP A 58 15.11 2.66 -14.55
C TRP A 58 15.72 1.32 -14.10
N LEU A 59 15.02 0.57 -13.24
CA LEU A 59 15.52 -0.71 -12.71
C LEU A 59 15.57 -1.77 -13.82
N SER A 60 14.50 -1.87 -14.62
CA SER A 60 14.46 -2.77 -15.76
C SER A 60 15.50 -2.41 -16.82
N GLU A 61 15.73 -1.12 -17.07
CA GLU A 61 16.76 -0.63 -17.99
C GLU A 61 18.16 -0.98 -17.47
N LEU A 62 18.44 -0.77 -16.19
CA LEU A 62 19.70 -1.15 -15.56
C LEU A 62 19.94 -2.66 -15.67
N GLN A 63 18.92 -3.48 -15.41
CA GLN A 63 19.03 -4.93 -15.59
C GLN A 63 19.31 -5.32 -17.05
N THR A 64 18.70 -4.65 -18.03
CA THR A 64 19.00 -4.87 -19.45
C THR A 64 20.45 -4.48 -19.78
N ARG A 65 20.95 -3.36 -19.23
CA ARG A 65 22.34 -2.92 -19.39
C ARG A 65 23.34 -3.93 -18.83
N ILE A 66 23.09 -4.43 -17.62
CA ILE A 66 23.89 -5.49 -16.99
C ILE A 66 23.93 -6.74 -17.88
N LYS A 67 22.79 -7.18 -18.42
CA LYS A 67 22.73 -8.33 -19.34
C LYS A 67 23.52 -8.10 -20.62
N ARG A 68 23.51 -6.88 -21.17
CA ARG A 68 24.35 -6.53 -22.33
C ARG A 68 25.82 -6.61 -21.98
N CYS A 69 26.25 -6.04 -20.86
CA CYS A 69 27.63 -6.17 -20.39
C CYS A 69 28.07 -7.63 -20.25
N ALA A 70 27.18 -8.50 -19.75
CA ALA A 70 27.45 -9.93 -19.63
C ALA A 70 27.70 -10.61 -20.98
N SER A 71 27.09 -10.11 -22.06
CA SER A 71 27.30 -10.61 -23.42
C SER A 71 28.60 -10.16 -24.09
N LEU A 72 29.33 -9.19 -23.50
CA LEU A 72 30.55 -8.62 -24.08
C LEU A 72 31.81 -9.43 -23.77
N GLY A 73 31.71 -10.53 -23.03
CA GLY A 73 32.86 -11.42 -22.77
C GLY A 73 33.92 -10.83 -21.83
N LEU A 74 33.52 -9.96 -20.90
CA LEU A 74 34.40 -9.33 -19.89
C LEU A 74 35.23 -10.37 -19.12
N GLN A 75 36.47 -10.02 -18.78
CA GLN A 75 37.41 -10.91 -18.08
C GLN A 75 37.98 -10.27 -16.80
N GLY A 76 38.60 -11.10 -15.96
CA GLY A 76 39.31 -10.65 -14.76
C GLY A 76 38.45 -9.80 -13.82
N THR A 77 38.95 -8.62 -13.48
CA THR A 77 38.30 -7.67 -12.55
C THR A 77 36.95 -7.18 -13.05
N GLN A 78 36.80 -6.90 -14.36
CA GLN A 78 35.55 -6.41 -14.94
C GLN A 78 34.41 -7.44 -14.80
N LYS A 79 34.73 -8.73 -14.96
CA LYS A 79 33.76 -9.81 -14.75
C LYS A 79 33.30 -9.86 -13.29
N ALA A 80 34.23 -9.79 -12.35
CA ALA A 80 33.92 -9.80 -10.92
C ALA A 80 33.08 -8.58 -10.50
N GLU A 81 33.37 -7.39 -11.04
CA GLU A 81 32.57 -6.18 -10.83
C GLU A 81 31.15 -6.33 -11.37
N LEU A 82 30.99 -6.84 -12.59
CA LEU A 82 29.68 -7.07 -13.19
C LEU A 82 28.85 -8.07 -12.37
N GLU A 83 29.44 -9.18 -11.94
CA GLU A 83 28.80 -10.18 -11.09
C GLU A 83 28.37 -9.58 -9.74
N ALA A 84 29.21 -8.74 -9.14
CA ALA A 84 28.89 -8.05 -7.89
C ALA A 84 27.72 -7.07 -8.05
N VAL A 85 27.69 -6.29 -9.15
CA VAL A 85 26.58 -5.38 -9.47
C VAL A 85 25.30 -6.16 -9.74
N GLN A 86 25.37 -7.22 -10.54
CA GLN A 86 24.21 -8.07 -10.83
C GLN A 86 23.62 -8.65 -9.55
N LYS A 87 24.47 -9.23 -8.69
CA LYS A 87 24.05 -9.76 -7.38
C LYS A 87 23.42 -8.67 -6.50
N ALA A 88 24.00 -7.47 -6.48
CA ALA A 88 23.46 -6.36 -5.68
C ALA A 88 22.09 -5.89 -6.20
N VAL A 89 21.93 -5.77 -7.52
CA VAL A 89 20.67 -5.34 -8.15
C VAL A 89 19.59 -6.41 -8.00
N ASP A 90 19.90 -7.68 -8.27
CA ASP A 90 18.91 -8.75 -8.21
C ASP A 90 18.57 -9.17 -6.77
N GLY A 91 19.53 -9.12 -5.85
CA GLY A 91 19.32 -9.49 -4.46
C GLY A 91 18.61 -8.43 -3.62
N ARG A 92 18.67 -7.16 -4.02
CA ARG A 92 18.09 -6.02 -3.29
C ARG A 92 17.18 -5.13 -4.15
N TRP A 93 16.56 -5.74 -5.17
CA TRP A 93 15.79 -4.99 -6.16
C TRP A 93 14.63 -4.21 -5.54
N LEU A 94 14.01 -4.75 -4.48
CA LEU A 94 12.87 -4.15 -3.81
C LEU A 94 13.29 -2.91 -3.02
N GLU A 95 14.38 -3.04 -2.26
CA GLU A 95 15.01 -1.98 -1.49
C GLU A 95 15.48 -0.85 -2.40
N LEU A 96 16.13 -1.20 -3.52
CA LEU A 96 16.57 -0.23 -4.51
C LEU A 96 15.39 0.47 -5.20
N LEU A 97 14.33 -0.27 -5.55
CA LEU A 97 13.15 0.29 -6.22
C LEU A 97 12.40 1.27 -5.31
N ALA A 98 12.03 0.82 -4.12
CA ALA A 98 11.14 1.56 -3.24
C ALA A 98 11.90 2.55 -2.34
N GLY A 99 13.15 2.23 -1.97
CA GLY A 99 14.00 3.10 -1.14
C GLY A 99 14.31 4.43 -1.81
N ARG A 100 14.49 4.48 -3.14
CA ARG A 100 14.66 5.74 -3.89
C ARG A 100 13.45 6.68 -3.78
N GLU A 101 12.28 6.15 -3.43
CA GLU A 101 11.07 6.94 -3.22
C GLU A 101 10.78 7.20 -1.73
N GLY A 102 11.71 6.82 -0.83
CA GLY A 102 11.62 6.99 0.61
C GLY A 102 10.80 5.91 1.33
N PHE A 103 10.44 4.80 0.67
CA PHE A 103 9.78 3.70 1.38
C PHE A 103 10.79 2.91 2.20
N LEU A 104 10.50 2.74 3.48
CA LEU A 104 11.25 1.83 4.33
C LEU A 104 10.90 0.38 3.97
N THR A 105 11.92 -0.46 3.79
CA THR A 105 11.78 -1.80 3.18
C THR A 105 12.28 -2.94 4.05
N GLY A 106 12.76 -2.64 5.27
CA GLY A 106 13.22 -3.65 6.21
C GLY A 106 12.09 -4.56 6.74
N PRO A 107 12.41 -5.71 7.38
CA PRO A 107 11.44 -6.70 7.85
C PRO A 107 10.29 -6.21 8.76
N GLY A 108 10.40 -5.04 9.41
CA GLY A 108 9.30 -4.41 10.18
C GLY A 108 8.47 -3.38 9.40
N TRP A 109 8.87 -3.02 8.18
CA TRP A 109 8.22 -1.96 7.39
C TRP A 109 7.34 -2.49 6.26
N ARG A 110 7.45 -3.78 5.94
CA ARG A 110 6.65 -4.43 4.90
C ARG A 110 5.29 -4.80 5.45
N GLY A 111 4.31 -3.91 5.27
CA GLY A 111 2.94 -4.14 5.73
C GLY A 111 2.33 -5.43 5.19
N LEU A 112 2.59 -5.76 3.92
CA LEU A 112 2.42 -7.12 3.42
C LEU A 112 3.71 -7.53 2.73
N ASP A 113 4.33 -8.63 3.15
CA ASP A 113 5.53 -9.15 2.49
C ASP A 113 5.20 -10.41 1.68
N ARG A 114 5.47 -10.35 0.37
CA ARG A 114 5.29 -11.46 -0.56
C ARG A 114 3.91 -12.14 -0.48
N HIS A 115 2.86 -11.37 -0.18
CA HIS A 115 1.50 -11.89 -0.10
C HIS A 115 1.09 -12.54 -1.42
N THR A 116 0.61 -13.77 -1.36
CA THR A 116 0.20 -14.52 -2.55
C THR A 116 -1.03 -13.88 -3.16
N VAL A 117 -0.96 -13.50 -4.43
CA VAL A 117 -2.16 -13.12 -5.19
C VAL A 117 -3.02 -14.36 -5.32
N THR A 118 -4.23 -14.36 -4.78
CA THR A 118 -5.09 -15.55 -4.81
C THR A 118 -5.90 -15.60 -6.11
N TRP A 119 -6.13 -16.80 -6.65
CA TRP A 119 -6.92 -16.96 -7.87
C TRP A 119 -8.37 -16.49 -7.69
N GLY A 120 -8.94 -16.63 -6.49
CA GLY A 120 -10.32 -16.19 -6.18
C GLY A 120 -10.50 -14.67 -6.15
N ASP A 121 -9.42 -13.90 -6.08
CA ASP A 121 -9.43 -12.43 -6.13
C ASP A 121 -9.46 -11.87 -7.57
N GLN A 122 -9.48 -12.76 -8.59
CA GLN A 122 -9.42 -12.37 -9.99
C GLN A 122 -10.43 -13.10 -10.89
N VAL A 123 -10.75 -12.47 -12.02
CA VAL A 123 -11.35 -13.17 -13.18
C VAL A 123 -10.29 -13.37 -14.26
N ARG A 124 -9.72 -12.26 -14.77
CA ARG A 124 -8.54 -12.25 -15.64
C ARG A 124 -7.31 -11.63 -14.98
N HIS A 125 -7.56 -10.68 -14.08
CA HIS A 125 -6.59 -10.00 -13.24
C HIS A 125 -7.25 -9.68 -11.90
N VAL A 126 -6.44 -9.31 -10.91
CA VAL A 126 -6.90 -8.90 -9.59
C VAL A 126 -7.95 -7.81 -9.73
N ASN A 127 -9.09 -7.97 -9.04
CA ASN A 127 -10.16 -6.98 -9.04
C ASN A 127 -9.67 -5.68 -8.38
N ASN A 128 -10.06 -4.54 -8.94
CA ASN A 128 -9.71 -3.20 -8.46
C ASN A 128 -9.89 -3.04 -6.94
N VAL A 129 -11.01 -3.51 -6.37
CA VAL A 129 -11.28 -3.39 -4.92
C VAL A 129 -10.29 -4.17 -4.06
N VAL A 130 -9.66 -5.22 -4.60
CA VAL A 130 -8.70 -6.05 -3.88
C VAL A 130 -7.38 -5.29 -3.64
N TYR A 131 -6.99 -4.36 -4.54
CA TYR A 131 -5.82 -3.52 -4.29
C TYR A 131 -6.01 -2.65 -3.04
N ASN A 132 -7.22 -2.10 -2.84
CA ASN A 132 -7.54 -1.34 -1.62
C ASN A 132 -7.55 -2.25 -0.39
N LYS A 133 -8.03 -3.48 -0.52
CA LYS A 133 -7.97 -4.50 0.55
C LYS A 133 -6.51 -4.84 0.94
N TYR A 134 -5.61 -4.95 -0.04
CA TYR A 134 -4.18 -5.16 0.21
C TYR A 134 -3.56 -3.95 0.90
N ALA A 135 -3.88 -2.72 0.46
CA ALA A 135 -3.42 -1.50 1.12
C ALA A 135 -3.90 -1.42 2.58
N GLU A 136 -5.18 -1.68 2.84
CA GLU A 136 -5.74 -1.68 4.19
C GLU A 136 -5.07 -2.73 5.11
N SER A 137 -4.93 -3.96 4.62
CA SER A 137 -4.27 -5.04 5.38
C SER A 137 -2.81 -4.69 5.67
N ALA A 138 -2.11 -4.13 4.69
CA ALA A 138 -0.73 -3.71 4.85
C ALA A 138 -0.58 -2.53 5.80
N ARG A 139 -1.50 -1.56 5.79
CA ARG A 139 -1.50 -0.45 6.73
C ARG A 139 -1.70 -0.93 8.15
N PHE A 140 -2.64 -1.87 8.36
CA PHE A 140 -2.88 -2.47 9.67
C PHE A 140 -1.60 -3.11 10.22
N ASN A 141 -0.94 -3.94 9.41
CA ASN A 141 0.31 -4.60 9.80
C ASN A 141 1.45 -3.59 10.02
N TRP A 142 1.57 -2.57 9.16
CA TRP A 142 2.57 -1.52 9.29
C TRP A 142 2.41 -0.75 10.61
N LEU A 143 1.18 -0.36 10.98
CA LEU A 143 0.91 0.27 12.28
C LEU A 143 1.12 -0.69 13.44
N SER A 144 0.72 -1.95 13.30
CA SER A 144 0.92 -2.97 14.34
C SER A 144 2.41 -3.20 14.64
N ASN A 145 3.28 -3.00 13.65
CA ASN A 145 4.72 -3.12 13.85
C ASN A 145 5.31 -2.01 14.73
N PHE A 146 4.58 -0.90 14.97
CA PHE A 146 4.97 0.06 16.00
C PHE A 146 4.96 -0.57 17.38
N ALA A 147 3.92 -1.35 17.71
CA ALA A 147 3.82 -2.03 18.99
C ALA A 147 4.89 -3.11 19.21
N THR A 148 5.42 -3.70 18.14
CA THR A 148 6.31 -4.88 18.25
C THR A 148 7.78 -4.57 17.98
N THR A 149 8.08 -3.63 17.09
CA THR A 149 9.46 -3.44 16.58
C THR A 149 9.96 -2.01 16.61
N ILE A 150 9.09 -1.00 16.47
CA ILE A 150 9.52 0.41 16.34
C ILE A 150 9.46 1.14 17.69
N ASP A 151 8.42 0.89 18.48
CA ASP A 151 8.15 1.54 19.76
C ASP A 151 7.51 0.56 20.76
N PRO A 152 8.24 -0.50 21.15
CA PRO A 152 7.71 -1.53 22.03
C PRO A 152 7.41 -1.04 23.45
N GLU A 153 7.95 0.12 23.85
CA GLU A 153 7.66 0.75 25.15
C GLU A 153 6.20 1.20 25.27
N HIS A 154 5.56 1.54 24.14
CA HIS A 154 4.15 1.94 24.05
C HIS A 154 3.28 0.86 23.37
N ALA A 155 3.67 -0.41 23.50
CA ALA A 155 3.04 -1.50 22.77
C ALA A 155 1.52 -1.60 23.02
N ASP A 156 1.09 -1.47 24.27
CA ASP A 156 -0.33 -1.56 24.63
C ASP A 156 -1.14 -0.42 24.02
N GLU A 157 -0.59 0.79 23.99
CA GLU A 157 -1.26 1.94 23.40
C GLU A 157 -1.31 1.88 21.87
N TRP A 158 -0.25 1.40 21.21
CA TRP A 158 -0.26 1.12 19.77
C TRP A 158 -1.25 0.02 19.41
N ASN A 159 -1.33 -1.05 20.20
CA ASN A 159 -2.32 -2.11 20.00
C ASN A 159 -3.75 -1.58 20.22
N ALA A 160 -3.97 -0.76 21.24
CA ALA A 160 -5.27 -0.15 21.50
C ALA A 160 -5.71 0.77 20.35
N PHE A 161 -4.77 1.48 19.71
CA PHE A 161 -5.01 2.36 18.56
C PHE A 161 -5.60 1.64 17.34
N MET A 162 -5.39 0.32 17.26
CA MET A 162 -5.94 -0.55 16.22
C MET A 162 -7.33 -1.11 16.58
N THR A 163 -7.92 -0.67 17.69
CA THR A 163 -9.24 -1.11 18.16
C THR A 163 -10.19 0.08 18.33
N PRO A 164 -11.52 -0.13 18.28
CA PRO A 164 -12.48 0.96 18.48
C PRO A 164 -12.71 1.29 19.98
N LYS A 165 -11.79 0.92 20.88
CA LYS A 165 -11.99 1.05 22.34
C LYS A 165 -11.68 2.44 22.91
N ASP A 166 -10.86 3.22 22.22
CA ASP A 166 -10.39 4.53 22.69
C ASP A 166 -10.18 5.49 21.50
N VAL A 167 -8.98 6.00 21.30
CA VAL A 167 -8.58 6.72 20.09
C VAL A 167 -8.14 5.70 19.05
N GLY A 168 -8.57 5.85 17.80
CA GLY A 168 -8.11 5.04 16.68
C GLY A 168 -8.19 5.77 15.35
N LEU A 169 -8.09 5.01 14.26
CA LEU A 169 -7.99 5.54 12.91
C LEU A 169 -9.23 5.25 12.06
N ILE A 170 -9.71 6.25 11.34
CA ILE A 170 -10.77 6.11 10.34
C ILE A 170 -10.23 6.59 8.98
N MET A 171 -10.43 5.77 7.94
CA MET A 171 -10.12 6.16 6.57
C MET A 171 -11.12 7.24 6.12
N ARG A 172 -10.65 8.48 5.92
CA ARG A 172 -11.45 9.59 5.36
C ARG A 172 -11.56 9.47 3.85
N SER A 173 -10.46 9.16 3.16
CA SER A 173 -10.48 8.89 1.73
C SER A 173 -9.32 7.99 1.31
N ILE A 174 -9.54 7.23 0.22
CA ILE A 174 -8.51 6.47 -0.46
C ILE A 174 -8.64 6.67 -1.96
N LYS A 175 -7.54 7.01 -2.62
CA LYS A 175 -7.43 7.09 -4.08
C LYS A 175 -6.46 6.02 -4.57
N THR A 176 -6.84 5.25 -5.57
CA THR A 176 -6.00 4.19 -6.15
C THR A 176 -5.65 4.50 -7.59
N ASP A 177 -4.35 4.60 -7.86
CA ASP A 177 -3.77 4.71 -9.18
C ASP A 177 -3.31 3.32 -9.66
N TYR A 178 -4.07 2.70 -10.56
CA TYR A 178 -3.69 1.43 -11.18
C TYR A 178 -2.65 1.65 -12.27
N LYS A 179 -1.50 0.96 -12.17
CA LYS A 179 -0.39 1.08 -13.13
C LYS A 179 -0.38 -0.06 -14.14
N PHE A 180 -0.73 -1.28 -13.72
CA PHE A 180 -0.98 -2.40 -14.63
C PHE A 180 -1.81 -3.51 -13.94
N PRO A 181 -2.51 -4.37 -14.71
CA PRO A 181 -3.32 -5.45 -14.15
C PRO A 181 -2.43 -6.62 -13.66
N MET A 182 -2.20 -6.70 -12.35
CA MET A 182 -1.56 -7.87 -11.71
C MET A 182 -2.49 -9.09 -11.78
N ALA A 183 -1.93 -10.29 -11.96
CA ALA A 183 -2.70 -11.53 -12.04
C ALA A 183 -1.92 -12.70 -11.43
N TYR A 184 -2.63 -13.67 -10.87
CA TYR A 184 -2.12 -14.96 -10.47
C TYR A 184 -1.50 -15.71 -11.66
N PRO A 185 -0.36 -16.42 -11.47
CA PRO A 185 0.44 -16.44 -10.26
C PRO A 185 1.34 -15.19 -10.14
N ASP A 186 1.34 -14.59 -8.96
CA ASP A 186 2.24 -13.51 -8.53
C ASP A 186 2.26 -13.41 -6.99
N ASN A 187 3.24 -12.70 -6.44
CA ASN A 187 3.25 -12.24 -5.06
C ASN A 187 3.29 -10.71 -5.05
N VAL A 188 2.60 -10.10 -4.10
CA VAL A 188 2.61 -8.64 -3.87
C VAL A 188 3.29 -8.32 -2.55
N THR A 189 4.21 -7.36 -2.57
CA THR A 189 4.63 -6.65 -1.35
C THR A 189 4.00 -5.28 -1.35
N VAL A 190 3.46 -4.87 -0.19
CA VAL A 190 2.85 -3.56 0.00
C VAL A 190 3.61 -2.80 1.08
N LEU A 191 4.09 -1.62 0.72
CA LEU A 191 4.86 -0.72 1.57
C LEU A 191 4.07 0.55 1.85
N HIS A 192 4.27 1.16 3.01
CA HIS A 192 3.70 2.48 3.33
C HIS A 192 4.79 3.48 3.65
N LYS A 193 4.52 4.75 3.35
CA LYS A 193 5.28 5.89 3.84
C LYS A 193 4.36 7.03 4.21
N LEU A 194 4.79 7.87 5.14
CA LEU A 194 4.18 9.16 5.43
C LEU A 194 4.50 10.14 4.30
N THR A 195 3.49 10.83 3.78
CA THR A 195 3.68 11.85 2.74
C THR A 195 3.88 13.26 3.30
N SER A 196 3.45 13.49 4.54
CA SER A 196 3.70 14.72 5.29
C SER A 196 4.18 14.42 6.70
N LYS A 197 5.09 15.25 7.22
CA LYS A 197 5.60 15.13 8.60
C LYS A 197 4.53 15.64 9.59
N PRO A 198 4.06 14.83 10.55
CA PRO A 198 3.05 15.28 11.50
C PRO A 198 3.65 16.24 12.54
N ASP A 199 2.78 17.03 13.15
CA ASP A 199 3.02 17.87 14.32
C ASP A 199 2.11 17.45 15.50
N HIS A 200 2.32 18.05 16.67
CA HIS A 200 1.56 17.70 17.87
C HIS A 200 0.09 18.14 17.84
N GLY A 201 -0.32 18.91 16.83
CA GLY A 201 -1.73 19.26 16.58
C GLY A 201 -2.39 18.37 15.53
N SER A 202 -1.65 17.45 14.91
CA SER A 202 -2.13 16.66 13.79
C SER A 202 -3.22 15.69 14.21
N ASP A 203 -4.39 15.81 13.60
CA ASP A 203 -5.57 14.95 13.79
C ASP A 203 -5.85 14.04 12.57
N TYR A 204 -4.81 13.86 11.74
CA TYR A 204 -4.78 12.95 10.60
C TYR A 204 -3.33 12.56 10.27
N ILE A 205 -3.20 11.47 9.51
CA ILE A 205 -1.96 11.07 8.84
C ILE A 205 -2.27 10.85 7.35
N LEU A 206 -1.31 11.23 6.51
CA LEU A 206 -1.36 10.97 5.08
C LEU A 206 -0.35 9.90 4.73
N LEU A 207 -0.82 8.81 4.13
CA LEU A 207 0.02 7.69 3.71
C LEU A 207 -0.02 7.52 2.20
N GLU A 208 1.11 7.10 1.65
CA GLU A 208 1.17 6.50 0.32
C GLU A 208 1.47 5.02 0.48
N ALA A 209 0.66 4.16 -0.13
CA ALA A 209 0.90 2.73 -0.25
C ALA A 209 1.46 2.39 -1.63
N LEU A 210 2.55 1.63 -1.68
CA LEU A 210 3.17 1.14 -2.91
C LEU A 210 2.98 -0.37 -3.03
N LEU A 211 2.15 -0.80 -3.98
CA LEU A 211 1.85 -2.21 -4.22
C LEU A 211 2.76 -2.72 -5.34
N ILE A 212 3.69 -3.60 -5.01
CA ILE A 212 4.77 -4.04 -5.90
C ILE A 212 4.59 -5.50 -6.26
N SER A 213 4.52 -5.79 -7.56
CA SER A 213 4.54 -7.16 -8.08
C SER A 213 5.95 -7.74 -8.00
N HIS A 214 6.10 -8.94 -7.46
CA HIS A 214 7.36 -9.68 -7.46
C HIS A 214 7.68 -10.26 -8.82
N ARG A 215 6.67 -10.69 -9.58
CA ARG A 215 6.83 -11.22 -10.94
C ARG A 215 7.38 -10.17 -11.90
N PHE A 216 6.84 -8.95 -11.85
CA PHE A 216 7.22 -7.88 -12.76
C PHE A 216 8.25 -6.91 -12.17
N ARG A 217 8.57 -7.03 -10.87
CA ARG A 217 9.50 -6.17 -10.12
C ARG A 217 9.23 -4.68 -10.34
N ARG A 218 7.96 -4.28 -10.33
CA ARG A 218 7.53 -2.90 -10.53
C ARG A 218 6.21 -2.61 -9.81
N PRO A 219 5.89 -1.32 -9.54
CA PRO A 219 4.61 -0.94 -8.96
C PRO A 219 3.42 -1.34 -9.84
N ALA A 220 2.47 -2.06 -9.26
CA ALA A 220 1.19 -2.42 -9.89
C ALA A 220 0.09 -1.41 -9.58
N ALA A 221 0.10 -0.85 -8.37
CA ALA A 221 -0.79 0.24 -7.98
C ALA A 221 -0.11 1.12 -6.93
N ARG A 222 -0.65 2.34 -6.79
CA ARG A 222 -0.38 3.22 -5.66
C ARG A 222 -1.69 3.61 -5.01
N CYS A 223 -1.74 3.61 -3.69
CA CYS A 223 -2.87 4.13 -2.94
C CYS A 223 -2.43 5.38 -2.18
N PHE A 224 -3.26 6.42 -2.19
CA PHE A 224 -3.08 7.62 -1.41
C PHE A 224 -4.19 7.66 -0.39
N GLU A 225 -3.80 7.64 0.88
CA GLU A 225 -4.68 7.41 2.01
C GLU A 225 -4.68 8.64 2.90
N ASP A 226 -5.90 9.06 3.23
CA ASP A 226 -6.15 10.15 4.15
C ASP A 226 -6.89 9.60 5.35
N ILE A 227 -6.20 9.53 6.49
CA ILE A 227 -6.63 8.78 7.65
C ILE A 227 -6.75 9.75 8.82
N VAL A 228 -7.97 9.92 9.33
CA VAL A 228 -8.24 10.81 10.46
C VAL A 228 -8.13 10.05 11.77
N VAL A 229 -7.69 10.75 12.79
CA VAL A 229 -7.66 10.27 14.17
C VAL A 229 -9.00 10.58 14.81
N TYR A 230 -9.60 9.56 15.41
CA TYR A 230 -10.96 9.60 15.91
C TYR A 230 -11.02 9.03 17.33
N ASP A 231 -11.64 9.78 18.23
CA ASP A 231 -11.97 9.34 19.57
C ASP A 231 -13.33 8.64 19.53
N TYR A 232 -13.34 7.33 19.72
CA TYR A 232 -14.55 6.51 19.70
C TYR A 232 -15.43 6.72 20.93
N LYS A 233 -14.90 7.25 22.04
CA LYS A 233 -15.67 7.54 23.26
C LYS A 233 -16.46 8.83 23.11
N THR A 234 -15.83 9.87 22.55
CA THR A 234 -16.48 11.18 22.36
C THR A 234 -17.13 11.34 20.99
N ALA A 235 -16.91 10.37 20.08
CA ALA A 235 -17.39 10.38 18.70
C ALA A 235 -16.97 11.65 17.93
N LYS A 236 -15.70 12.06 18.10
CA LYS A 236 -15.15 13.27 17.50
C LYS A 236 -13.72 13.04 17.00
N ARG A 237 -13.29 13.86 16.04
CA ARG A 237 -11.88 13.93 15.65
C ARG A 237 -11.05 14.43 16.85
N THR A 238 -9.85 13.88 16.99
CA THR A 238 -8.91 14.26 18.05
C THR A 238 -7.48 14.23 17.51
N ALA A 239 -6.54 14.90 18.18
CA ALA A 239 -5.14 14.87 17.81
C ALA A 239 -4.49 13.50 18.10
N LEU A 240 -3.42 13.19 17.37
CA LEU A 240 -2.51 12.09 17.73
C LEU A 240 -1.95 12.31 19.16
N LYS A 241 -1.69 11.20 19.86
CA LYS A 241 -0.99 11.27 21.16
C LYS A 241 0.47 11.71 20.93
N PRO A 242 1.10 12.48 21.85
CA PRO A 242 2.45 13.02 21.64
C PRO A 242 3.50 11.98 21.23
N TYR A 243 3.55 10.83 21.90
CA TYR A 243 4.50 9.76 21.57
C TYR A 243 4.30 9.20 20.14
N MET A 244 3.05 9.14 19.65
CA MET A 244 2.78 8.72 18.27
C MET A 244 3.35 9.74 17.28
N VAL A 245 3.17 11.03 17.55
CA VAL A 245 3.72 12.11 16.71
C VAL A 245 5.24 12.00 16.66
N ASP A 246 5.90 11.82 17.80
CA ASP A 246 7.36 11.71 17.87
C ASP A 246 7.85 10.52 17.02
N LYS A 247 7.25 9.35 17.17
CA LYS A 247 7.63 8.16 16.39
C LYS A 247 7.31 8.26 14.90
N LEU A 248 6.20 8.89 14.53
CA LEU A 248 5.88 9.14 13.12
C LEU A 248 6.84 10.18 12.51
N ARG A 249 7.30 11.18 13.28
CA ARG A 249 8.33 12.14 12.83
C ARG A 249 9.68 11.46 12.65
N GLU A 250 10.10 10.61 13.59
CA GLU A 250 11.31 9.78 13.46
C GLU A 250 11.24 8.89 12.19
N THR A 251 10.08 8.29 11.96
CA THR A 251 9.81 7.47 10.77
C THR A 251 9.93 8.32 9.49
N TYR A 252 9.31 9.50 9.45
CA TYR A 252 9.41 10.42 8.31
C TYR A 252 10.88 10.79 8.02
N ASP A 253 11.65 11.12 9.06
CA ASP A 253 13.07 11.47 8.89
C ASP A 253 13.91 10.26 8.43
N ALA A 254 13.53 9.04 8.83
CA ALA A 254 14.15 7.81 8.32
C ALA A 254 13.83 7.57 6.84
N GLN A 255 12.65 7.94 6.35
CA GLN A 255 12.30 7.86 4.92
C GLN A 255 13.20 8.78 4.09
N ASP A 256 13.48 10.00 4.57
CA ASP A 256 14.36 10.94 3.89
C ASP A 256 15.81 10.44 3.83
N ARG A 257 16.32 9.87 4.94
CA ARG A 257 17.64 9.22 4.95
C ARG A 257 17.70 8.03 4.00
N CYS A 258 16.70 7.15 4.06
CA CYS A 258 16.60 5.98 3.18
C CYS A 258 16.61 6.38 1.71
N ARG A 259 15.89 7.45 1.34
CA ARG A 259 15.92 8.00 -0.01
C ARG A 259 17.32 8.44 -0.43
N ALA A 260 18.00 9.23 0.40
CA ALA A 260 19.34 9.73 0.09
C ALA A 260 20.35 8.59 -0.06
N GLU A 261 20.40 7.66 0.89
CA GLU A 261 21.29 6.50 0.88
C GLU A 261 21.02 5.58 -0.32
N THR A 262 19.74 5.35 -0.65
CA THR A 262 19.39 4.51 -1.81
C THR A 262 19.75 5.19 -3.12
N GLU A 263 19.55 6.51 -3.23
CA GLU A 263 19.91 7.26 -4.44
C GLU A 263 21.43 7.24 -4.68
N GLU A 264 22.23 7.42 -3.63
CA GLU A 264 23.68 7.26 -3.69
C GLU A 264 24.07 5.86 -4.14
N ARG A 265 23.48 4.83 -3.52
CA ARG A 265 23.77 3.44 -3.88
C ARG A 265 23.42 3.12 -5.33
N VAL A 266 22.31 3.64 -5.82
CA VAL A 266 21.88 3.46 -7.22
C VAL A 266 22.85 4.16 -8.16
N ARG A 267 23.30 5.38 -7.82
CA ARG A 267 24.32 6.11 -8.59
C ARG A 267 25.64 5.34 -8.68
N GLU A 268 26.08 4.73 -7.59
CA GLU A 268 27.28 3.86 -7.59
C GLU A 268 27.12 2.68 -8.53
N LEU A 269 26.00 1.94 -8.43
CA LEU A 269 25.73 0.77 -9.26
C LEU A 269 25.65 1.14 -10.75
N VAL A 270 24.94 2.23 -11.07
CA VAL A 270 24.85 2.76 -12.44
C VAL A 270 26.23 3.18 -12.93
N GLY A 271 27.04 3.84 -12.10
CA GLY A 271 28.39 4.27 -12.45
C GLY A 271 29.34 3.11 -12.73
N VAL A 272 29.20 1.96 -12.06
CA VAL A 272 29.94 0.74 -12.41
C VAL A 272 29.54 0.26 -13.80
N VAL A 273 28.24 0.17 -14.09
CA VAL A 273 27.75 -0.27 -15.40
C VAL A 273 28.16 0.68 -16.51
N ASP A 274 28.09 2.00 -16.29
CA ASP A 274 28.56 3.03 -17.23
C ASP A 274 30.05 2.82 -17.59
N ARG A 275 30.89 2.51 -16.60
CA ARG A 275 32.32 2.25 -16.84
C ARG A 275 32.51 0.96 -17.64
N LEU A 276 31.83 -0.12 -17.25
CA LEU A 276 31.92 -1.41 -17.94
C LEU A 276 31.49 -1.30 -19.40
N GLU A 277 30.40 -0.57 -19.69
CA GLU A 277 29.92 -0.32 -21.07
C GLU A 277 30.90 0.50 -21.92
N ARG A 278 31.78 1.32 -21.32
CA ARG A 278 32.80 2.10 -22.04
C ARG A 278 34.10 1.34 -22.27
N THR A 279 34.38 0.35 -21.43
CA THR A 279 35.63 -0.44 -21.47
C THR A 279 35.49 -1.75 -22.23
N ALA A 280 34.28 -2.07 -22.67
CA ALA A 280 33.96 -3.23 -23.51
C ALA A 280 33.94 -2.83 -24.99
#